data_AF-A0A3P7J2A7-F1
#
_entry.id   AF-A0A3P7J2A7-F1
#
_cell.length_a   1.000
_cell.length_b   1.000
_cell.length_c   1.000
_cell.angle_alpha   90.00
_cell.angle_beta   90.00
_cell.angle_gamma   90.00
#
_symmetry.space_group_name_H-M   'P 1'
#
loop_
_entity.id
_entity.type
_entity.pdbx_description
1 polymer ?
#
loop_
_entity_poly.entity_id
_entity_poly.type
_entity_poly.pdbx_seq_one_letter_code
_entity_poly.pdbx_strand_id
1 'polypeptide(L)'
;MSSRKMGPPPGRRALTVRNTQWSKQFLQELASWEFRRRPGWSNLENDILLKYLSYKLIPGGMLDYTECLEHWRRMYNYDISSPCPRLVLGFQRFWPGKVRIYRKAHGWAREAFVSSNFWTDSDFMLHDWEEDSAEDVWISPYHDEHDPSVCAVKEKGWKWLPNKYINSSVVRSDLRALEEMIRQNYRNDKIVSHMLVELEVWKCYPHCEED
;
A
#
# COMPACT_ATOMS: atom_id res chain seq x y z
N MET A 1 -26.57 -4.69 -19.11
CA MET A 1 -25.74 -5.31 -18.04
C MET A 1 -24.58 -4.36 -17.75
N SER A 2 -24.65 -3.63 -16.65
CA SER A 2 -23.61 -2.66 -16.26
C SER A 2 -22.44 -3.43 -15.65
N SER A 3 -21.32 -3.50 -16.38
CA SER A 3 -20.08 -4.05 -15.83
C SER A 3 -19.57 -3.07 -14.76
N ARG A 4 -19.71 -3.45 -13.48
CA ARG A 4 -18.93 -2.80 -12.42
C ARG A 4 -17.46 -3.10 -12.71
N LYS A 5 -16.77 -2.14 -13.33
CA LYS A 5 -15.31 -2.15 -13.37
C LYS A 5 -14.83 -2.17 -11.91
N MET A 6 -14.31 -3.30 -11.44
CA MET A 6 -13.53 -3.32 -10.22
C MET A 6 -12.43 -2.27 -10.38
N GLY A 7 -12.33 -1.36 -9.42
CA GLY A 7 -11.16 -0.49 -9.33
C GLY A 7 -9.92 -1.30 -9.02
N PRO A 8 -8.72 -0.71 -9.18
CA PRO A 8 -7.52 -1.31 -8.62
C PRO A 8 -7.78 -1.64 -7.14
N PRO A 9 -7.39 -2.84 -6.65
CA PRO A 9 -7.63 -3.21 -5.27
C PRO A 9 -7.00 -2.15 -4.34
N PRO A 10 -7.70 -1.75 -3.27
CA PRO A 10 -7.16 -0.81 -2.31
C PRO A 10 -5.99 -1.45 -1.58
N GLY A 11 -4.76 -1.07 -1.93
CA GLY A 11 -3.57 -1.54 -1.23
C GLY A 11 -3.60 -1.08 0.22
N ARG A 12 -3.61 -2.03 1.17
CA ARG A 12 -3.46 -1.74 2.60
C ARG A 12 -2.01 -1.29 2.88
N ARG A 13 -1.82 -0.41 3.86
CA ARG A 13 -0.57 0.34 4.07
C ARG A 13 0.09 -0.06 5.38
N ALA A 14 1.39 -0.34 5.34
CA ALA A 14 2.20 -0.56 6.54
C ALA A 14 2.90 0.74 6.99
N LEU A 15 3.08 0.87 8.30
CA LEU A 15 3.75 2.00 8.95
C LEU A 15 4.86 1.48 9.87
N THR A 16 6.05 2.04 9.72
CA THR A 16 7.15 1.88 10.69
C THR A 16 7.32 3.17 11.45
N VAL A 17 7.31 3.08 12.78
CA VAL A 17 7.26 4.27 13.63
C VAL A 17 8.44 4.27 14.59
N ARG A 18 9.33 5.26 14.48
CA ARG A 18 10.41 5.46 15.44
C ARG A 18 9.83 5.95 16.77
N ASN A 19 10.34 5.47 17.89
CA ASN A 19 9.91 5.96 19.22
C ASN A 19 10.43 7.39 19.47
N THR A 20 9.69 8.38 19.00
CA THR A 20 9.96 9.81 19.18
C THR A 20 8.71 10.53 19.68
N GLN A 21 8.88 11.73 20.25
CA GLN A 21 7.73 12.54 20.67
C GLN A 21 6.84 12.91 19.48
N TRP A 22 7.44 13.24 18.33
CA TRP A 22 6.72 13.52 17.10
C TRP A 22 5.86 12.33 16.66
N SER A 23 6.42 11.13 16.70
CA SER A 23 5.74 9.91 16.31
C SER A 23 4.57 9.53 17.22
N LYS A 24 4.73 9.73 18.54
CA LYS A 24 3.63 9.52 19.50
C LYS A 24 2.47 10.46 19.22
N GLN A 25 2.77 11.74 18.99
CA GLN A 25 1.76 12.74 18.63
C GLN A 25 1.11 12.43 17.28
N PHE A 26 1.90 12.05 16.27
CA PHE A 26 1.40 11.62 14.96
C PHE A 26 0.39 10.48 15.08
N LEU A 27 0.69 9.43 15.85
CA LEU A 27 -0.20 8.28 16.03
C LEU A 27 -1.47 8.65 16.81
N GLN A 28 -1.36 9.45 17.88
CA GLN A 28 -2.52 9.92 18.64
C GLN A 28 -3.45 10.79 17.78
N GLU A 29 -2.88 11.69 16.99
CA GLU A 29 -3.64 12.51 16.05
C GLU A 29 -4.28 11.64 14.96
N LEU A 30 -3.53 10.73 14.33
CA LEU A 30 -4.07 9.82 13.31
C LEU A 30 -5.23 8.98 13.86
N ALA A 31 -5.11 8.46 15.08
CA ALA A 31 -6.21 7.73 15.73
C ALA A 31 -7.47 8.61 15.85
N SER A 32 -7.32 9.89 16.23
CA SER A 32 -8.47 10.81 16.32
C SER A 32 -9.19 11.07 14.99
N TRP A 33 -8.58 10.73 13.86
CA TRP A 33 -9.19 10.91 12.54
C TRP A 33 -10.25 9.87 12.21
N GLU A 34 -10.25 8.71 12.87
CA GLU A 34 -11.31 7.70 12.69
C GLU A 34 -12.70 8.28 13.04
N PHE A 35 -12.75 9.21 13.99
CA PHE A 35 -13.99 9.85 14.45
C PHE A 35 -14.43 11.07 13.61
N ARG A 36 -13.62 11.52 12.65
CA ARG A 36 -13.91 12.74 11.85
C ARG A 36 -14.83 12.47 10.65
N ARG A 37 -15.66 11.44 10.73
CA ARG A 37 -16.53 10.98 9.63
C ARG A 37 -17.57 12.05 9.28
N ARG A 38 -17.60 12.49 8.01
CA ARG A 38 -18.73 13.29 7.49
C ARG A 38 -19.85 12.37 7.00
N PRO A 39 -21.12 12.66 7.31
CA PRO A 39 -22.26 11.94 6.73
C PRO A 39 -22.24 11.99 5.20
N GLY A 40 -22.52 10.87 4.54
CA GLY A 40 -22.63 10.79 3.06
C GLY A 40 -21.34 10.45 2.31
N TRP A 41 -20.21 10.28 3.01
CA TRP A 41 -18.98 9.76 2.41
C TRP A 41 -18.95 8.25 2.64
N SER A 42 -19.08 7.45 1.57
CA SER A 42 -19.07 5.98 1.66
C SER A 42 -17.73 5.47 2.20
N ASN A 43 -17.79 4.48 3.10
CA ASN A 43 -16.86 3.41 3.55
C ASN A 43 -15.37 3.35 3.10
N LEU A 44 -14.73 4.44 2.67
CA LEU A 44 -13.33 4.42 2.22
C LEU A 44 -12.39 4.72 3.38
N GLU A 45 -12.42 3.81 4.35
CA GLU A 45 -11.49 3.74 5.48
C GLU A 45 -10.03 3.59 4.99
N ASN A 46 -9.83 3.09 3.77
CA ASN A 46 -8.51 2.79 3.19
C ASN A 46 -7.61 4.01 2.94
N ASP A 47 -8.14 5.24 2.99
CA ASP A 47 -7.36 6.46 2.68
C ASP A 47 -7.20 7.47 3.82
N ILE A 48 -7.63 7.13 5.04
CA ILE A 48 -7.49 8.02 6.21
C ILE A 48 -6.02 8.42 6.41
N LEU A 49 -5.09 7.47 6.28
CA LEU A 49 -3.65 7.74 6.41
C LEU A 49 -3.15 8.76 5.39
N LEU A 50 -3.40 8.55 4.10
CA LEU A 50 -2.90 9.47 3.07
C LEU A 50 -3.57 10.85 3.18
N LYS A 51 -4.86 10.90 3.49
CA LYS A 51 -5.57 12.15 3.74
C LYS A 51 -4.98 12.90 4.94
N TYR A 52 -4.70 12.18 6.03
CA TYR A 52 -4.04 12.76 7.21
C TYR A 52 -2.63 13.25 6.87
N LEU A 53 -1.87 12.51 6.07
CA LEU A 53 -0.56 12.94 5.59
C LEU A 53 -0.65 14.23 4.77
N SER A 54 -1.61 14.34 3.85
CA SER A 54 -1.86 15.58 3.10
C SER A 54 -2.12 16.76 4.05
N TYR A 55 -2.98 16.58 5.06
CA TYR A 55 -3.23 17.59 6.09
C TYR A 55 -2.00 17.97 6.90
N LYS A 56 -1.24 16.97 7.37
CA LYS A 56 -0.16 17.13 8.35
C LYS A 56 1.13 17.66 7.72
N LEU A 57 1.37 17.34 6.45
CA LEU A 57 2.64 17.58 5.77
C LEU A 57 2.60 18.77 4.82
N ILE A 58 1.43 19.10 4.26
CA ILE A 58 1.28 20.12 3.21
C ILE A 58 0.44 21.30 3.75
N PRO A 59 0.98 22.54 3.78
CA PRO A 59 0.18 23.72 4.09
C PRO A 59 -1.00 23.84 3.11
N GLY A 60 -2.22 23.92 3.62
CA GLY A 60 -3.42 23.94 2.77
C GLY A 60 -3.85 22.58 2.20
N GLY A 61 -3.13 21.49 2.48
CA GLY A 61 -3.36 20.20 1.82
C GLY A 61 -4.77 19.59 2.00
N MET A 62 -5.52 19.99 3.03
CA MET A 62 -6.94 19.61 3.16
C MET A 62 -7.86 20.32 2.17
N LEU A 63 -7.57 21.58 1.84
CA LEU A 63 -8.29 22.33 0.82
C LEU A 63 -8.03 21.68 -0.54
N ASP A 64 -6.76 21.50 -0.90
CA ASP A 64 -6.36 20.88 -2.17
C ASP A 64 -6.95 19.46 -2.35
N TYR A 65 -6.95 18.67 -1.28
CA TYR A 65 -7.59 17.34 -1.28
C TYR A 65 -9.10 17.43 -1.54
N THR A 66 -9.77 18.41 -0.92
CA THR A 66 -11.22 18.60 -1.05
C THR A 66 -11.59 19.06 -2.46
N GLU A 67 -10.86 20.03 -3.00
CA GLU A 67 -11.03 20.53 -4.37
C GLU A 67 -10.78 19.43 -5.40
N CYS A 68 -9.74 18.60 -5.20
CA CYS A 68 -9.47 17.45 -6.06
C CYS A 68 -10.65 16.46 -6.07
N LEU A 69 -11.19 16.12 -4.90
CA LEU A 69 -12.32 15.20 -4.80
C LEU A 69 -13.59 15.76 -5.43
N GLU A 70 -13.89 17.03 -5.22
CA GLU A 70 -15.06 17.69 -5.82
C GLU A 70 -14.96 17.74 -7.34
N HIS A 71 -13.79 18.16 -7.85
CA HIS A 71 -13.52 18.19 -9.28
C HIS A 71 -13.69 16.81 -9.89
N TRP A 72 -13.13 15.77 -9.27
CA TRP A 72 -13.18 14.44 -9.83
C TRP A 72 -14.56 13.78 -9.78
N ARG A 73 -15.27 13.93 -8.65
CA ARG A 73 -16.65 13.43 -8.53
C ARG A 73 -17.53 14.03 -9.63
N ARG A 74 -17.36 15.33 -9.92
CA ARG A 74 -18.09 16.00 -10.99
C ARG A 74 -17.73 15.47 -12.38
N MET A 75 -16.45 15.22 -12.64
CA MET A 75 -15.97 14.85 -13.97
C MET A 75 -16.24 13.39 -14.33
N TYR A 76 -16.10 12.48 -13.37
CA TYR A 76 -15.99 11.04 -13.68
C TYR A 76 -16.97 10.16 -12.91
N ASN A 77 -17.68 10.71 -11.92
CA ASN A 77 -18.62 9.96 -11.07
C ASN A 77 -18.03 8.61 -10.56
N TYR A 78 -16.71 8.60 -10.34
CA TYR A 78 -15.91 7.45 -9.94
C TYR A 78 -15.14 7.80 -8.66
N ASP A 79 -14.88 6.81 -7.84
CA ASP A 79 -14.15 6.98 -6.59
C ASP A 79 -12.63 7.01 -6.84
N ILE A 80 -12.00 8.12 -6.44
CA ILE A 80 -10.55 8.32 -6.48
C ILE A 80 -10.01 8.90 -5.18
N SER A 81 -10.58 8.44 -4.08
CA SER A 81 -10.06 8.71 -2.74
C SER A 81 -8.55 8.49 -2.61
N SER A 82 -7.93 7.59 -3.39
CA SER A 82 -6.48 7.31 -3.33
C SER A 82 -5.59 8.15 -4.26
N PRO A 83 -5.99 8.56 -5.50
CA PRO A 83 -5.20 9.51 -6.28
C PRO A 83 -5.12 10.93 -5.71
N CYS A 84 -6.20 11.49 -5.14
CA CYS A 84 -6.19 12.89 -4.70
C CYS A 84 -5.11 13.19 -3.65
N PRO A 85 -4.93 12.38 -2.58
CA PRO A 85 -3.83 12.59 -1.65
C PRO A 85 -2.45 12.50 -2.30
N ARG A 86 -2.27 11.64 -3.32
CA ARG A 86 -1.00 11.56 -4.07
C ARG A 86 -0.74 12.84 -4.85
N LEU A 87 -1.76 13.42 -5.47
CA LEU A 87 -1.64 14.70 -6.16
C LEU A 87 -1.26 15.82 -5.19
N VAL A 88 -1.84 15.83 -3.99
CA VAL A 88 -1.53 16.83 -2.95
C VAL A 88 -0.11 16.65 -2.39
N LEU A 89 0.30 15.41 -2.11
CA LEU A 89 1.66 15.12 -1.62
C LEU A 89 2.73 15.31 -2.72
N GLY A 90 2.33 15.18 -3.98
CA GLY A 90 3.19 15.24 -5.14
C GLY A 90 4.25 14.12 -5.15
N PHE A 91 5.39 14.39 -5.80
CA PHE A 91 6.55 13.50 -5.81
C PHE A 91 7.38 13.58 -4.52
N GLN A 92 7.00 14.42 -3.55
CA GLN A 92 7.70 14.52 -2.28
C GLN A 92 7.51 13.22 -1.49
N ARG A 93 8.62 12.58 -1.13
CA ARG A 93 8.62 11.33 -0.38
C ARG A 93 9.34 11.43 0.96
N PHE A 94 10.02 12.54 1.23
CA PHE A 94 10.85 12.71 2.41
C PHE A 94 10.58 14.02 3.12
N TRP A 95 10.09 13.95 4.34
CA TRP A 95 9.96 15.08 5.26
C TRP A 95 10.93 14.86 6.42
N PRO A 96 12.07 15.57 6.45
CA PRO A 96 13.12 15.36 7.45
C PRO A 96 12.57 15.35 8.88
N GLY A 97 12.92 14.30 9.64
CA GLY A 97 12.48 14.13 11.03
C GLY A 97 10.98 13.82 11.23
N LYS A 98 10.22 13.63 10.14
CA LYS A 98 8.77 13.40 10.18
C LYS A 98 8.40 12.08 9.48
N VAL A 99 8.35 12.08 8.14
CA VAL A 99 7.79 10.99 7.34
C VAL A 99 8.72 10.67 6.17
N ARG A 100 8.91 9.38 5.89
CA ARG A 100 9.44 8.88 4.62
C ARG A 100 8.42 7.94 4.00
N ILE A 101 8.03 8.21 2.76
CA ILE A 101 7.15 7.35 1.96
C ILE A 101 8.03 6.60 0.97
N TYR A 102 8.12 5.28 1.14
CA TYR A 102 8.89 4.45 0.23
C TYR A 102 8.09 4.13 -1.05
N ARG A 103 8.79 3.80 -2.14
CA ARG A 103 8.15 3.38 -3.40
C ARG A 103 7.37 2.07 -3.22
N LYS A 104 6.43 1.77 -4.13
CA LYS A 104 5.77 0.45 -4.12
C LYS A 104 6.80 -0.68 -4.28
N ALA A 105 6.53 -1.82 -3.64
CA ALA A 105 7.42 -2.97 -3.52
C ALA A 105 8.81 -2.66 -2.95
N HIS A 106 9.00 -1.46 -2.40
CA HIS A 106 10.17 -1.08 -1.64
C HIS A 106 9.67 -0.50 -0.33
N GLY A 107 9.69 -1.30 0.71
CA GLY A 107 9.08 -0.97 1.98
C GLY A 107 9.08 -2.21 2.82
N TRP A 108 9.11 -2.02 4.13
CA TRP A 108 9.22 -3.14 5.05
C TRP A 108 8.12 -4.18 4.87
N ALA A 109 6.94 -3.85 4.33
CA ALA A 109 5.86 -4.81 4.12
C ALA A 109 5.44 -4.93 2.64
N ARG A 110 5.34 -6.17 2.13
CA ARG A 110 4.73 -6.50 0.84
C ARG A 110 3.43 -7.27 1.05
N GLU A 111 2.43 -6.92 0.26
CA GLU A 111 1.11 -7.56 0.25
C GLU A 111 1.18 -8.92 -0.47
N ALA A 112 0.57 -9.96 0.12
CA ALA A 112 0.55 -11.33 -0.41
C ALA A 112 0.05 -11.41 -1.87
N PHE A 113 -0.97 -10.60 -2.18
CA PHE A 113 -1.59 -10.56 -3.50
C PHE A 113 -0.60 -10.24 -4.62
N VAL A 114 0.36 -9.35 -4.35
CA VAL A 114 1.33 -8.85 -5.35
C VAL A 114 2.27 -9.96 -5.85
N SER A 115 2.47 -10.99 -5.04
CA SER A 115 3.37 -12.10 -5.32
C SER A 115 2.69 -13.45 -5.29
N SER A 116 1.36 -13.49 -5.50
CA SER A 116 0.58 -14.73 -5.49
C SER A 116 0.86 -15.61 -4.28
N ASN A 117 1.00 -14.98 -3.10
CA ASN A 117 1.24 -15.67 -1.84
C ASN A 117 2.63 -16.34 -1.74
N PHE A 118 3.65 -15.78 -2.40
CA PHE A 118 5.05 -16.21 -2.28
C PHE A 118 5.95 -15.10 -1.74
N TRP A 119 7.07 -15.47 -1.13
CA TRP A 119 8.04 -14.54 -0.54
C TRP A 119 9.49 -14.84 -0.94
N THR A 120 10.39 -13.88 -0.71
CA THR A 120 11.81 -13.91 -1.08
C THR A 120 12.65 -13.16 -0.04
N ASP A 121 13.98 -13.31 -0.07
CA ASP A 121 14.88 -12.67 0.92
C ASP A 121 14.86 -11.13 0.88
N SER A 122 14.34 -10.54 -0.19
CA SER A 122 14.13 -9.10 -0.30
C SER A 122 12.93 -8.59 0.51
N ASP A 123 12.14 -9.48 1.11
CA ASP A 123 10.96 -9.16 1.91
C ASP A 123 11.28 -9.12 3.41
N PHE A 124 10.87 -8.04 4.08
CA PHE A 124 11.12 -7.88 5.52
C PHE A 124 9.89 -8.19 6.39
N MET A 125 8.68 -7.83 5.92
CA MET A 125 7.39 -8.13 6.51
C MET A 125 6.44 -8.54 5.39
N LEU A 126 5.56 -9.48 5.71
CA LEU A 126 4.50 -9.95 4.82
C LEU A 126 3.17 -9.46 5.39
N HIS A 127 2.38 -8.79 4.56
CA HIS A 127 1.08 -8.23 4.92
C HIS A 127 -0.03 -8.97 4.17
N ASP A 128 -1.22 -9.10 4.79
CA ASP A 128 -2.40 -9.78 4.24
C ASP A 128 -2.26 -11.31 4.12
N TRP A 129 -1.55 -11.94 5.07
CA TRP A 129 -1.47 -13.41 5.25
C TRP A 129 -2.16 -13.84 6.56
N GLU A 130 -3.23 -13.13 6.96
CA GLU A 130 -4.05 -13.50 8.13
C GLU A 130 -4.74 -14.85 7.91
N GLU A 131 -4.77 -15.68 8.96
CA GLU A 131 -5.17 -17.09 8.95
C GLU A 131 -6.67 -17.32 8.63
N ASP A 132 -7.50 -16.27 8.72
CA ASP A 132 -8.96 -16.36 8.68
C ASP A 132 -9.60 -16.44 7.28
N SER A 133 -8.82 -16.44 6.19
CA SER A 133 -9.34 -16.83 4.87
C SER A 133 -8.99 -18.29 4.57
N ALA A 134 -9.75 -19.19 5.22
CA ALA A 134 -9.79 -20.63 4.95
C ALA A 134 -10.35 -20.95 3.54
N GLU A 135 -9.69 -20.44 2.50
CA GLU A 135 -9.69 -21.01 1.16
C GLU A 135 -8.26 -21.51 0.92
N ASP A 136 -8.08 -22.78 0.57
CA ASP A 136 -6.81 -23.53 0.44
C ASP A 136 -5.70 -22.87 -0.45
N VAL A 137 -5.95 -21.69 -0.99
CA VAL A 137 -5.09 -20.95 -1.92
C VAL A 137 -4.22 -19.90 -1.18
N TRP A 138 -4.71 -19.31 -0.09
CA TRP A 138 -4.05 -18.20 0.63
C TRP A 138 -3.41 -18.64 1.95
N ILE A 139 -2.65 -19.74 1.91
CA ILE A 139 -1.97 -20.29 3.08
C ILE A 139 -0.85 -19.36 3.54
N SER A 140 -0.92 -18.91 4.80
CA SER A 140 0.15 -18.19 5.51
C SER A 140 1.51 -18.90 5.33
N PRO A 141 2.65 -18.20 5.14
CA PRO A 141 3.92 -18.91 5.07
C PRO A 141 4.30 -19.44 6.46
N TYR A 142 3.62 -18.94 7.50
CA TYR A 142 3.69 -19.30 8.89
C TYR A 142 2.70 -20.45 9.13
N HIS A 143 3.15 -21.47 9.83
CA HIS A 143 2.35 -22.66 10.11
C HIS A 143 2.32 -22.99 11.61
N ASP A 144 3.11 -22.29 12.43
CA ASP A 144 3.30 -22.61 13.85
C ASP A 144 3.04 -21.37 14.73
N GLU A 145 2.55 -21.58 15.95
CA GLU A 145 2.47 -20.56 16.99
C GLU A 145 3.85 -19.89 17.19
N HIS A 146 3.85 -18.55 17.16
CA HIS A 146 5.06 -17.77 17.38
C HIS A 146 5.45 -17.80 18.86
N ASP A 147 6.58 -18.44 19.19
CA ASP A 147 7.20 -18.30 20.52
C ASP A 147 7.96 -16.96 20.58
N PRO A 148 7.48 -15.96 21.34
CA PRO A 148 8.10 -14.64 21.40
C PRO A 148 9.54 -14.69 21.95
N SER A 149 9.91 -15.74 22.69
CA SER A 149 11.25 -15.92 23.25
C SER A 149 12.30 -16.28 22.18
N VAL A 150 11.86 -16.82 21.04
CA VAL A 150 12.75 -17.22 19.93
C VAL A 150 12.90 -16.08 18.89
N CYS A 151 11.95 -15.14 18.86
CA CYS A 151 11.90 -14.04 17.88
C CYS A 151 13.09 -13.06 17.93
N ALA A 152 13.95 -13.12 18.97
CA ALA A 152 15.07 -12.19 19.15
C ALA A 152 16.47 -12.80 18.91
N VAL A 153 16.60 -14.14 18.82
CA VAL A 153 17.93 -14.78 18.79
C VAL A 153 18.31 -15.21 17.38
N LYS A 154 19.14 -14.38 16.73
CA LYS A 154 19.91 -14.70 15.52
C LYS A 154 19.08 -15.10 14.28
N GLU A 155 17.88 -14.54 14.09
CA GLU A 155 17.05 -14.80 12.89
C GLU A 155 16.61 -16.26 12.72
N LYS A 156 16.85 -17.14 13.71
CA LYS A 156 16.58 -18.59 13.62
C LYS A 156 15.21 -19.02 14.16
N GLY A 157 14.37 -18.07 14.58
CA GLY A 157 13.04 -18.35 15.12
C GLY A 157 11.93 -18.46 14.10
N TRP A 158 12.20 -18.11 12.84
CA TRP A 158 11.18 -18.02 11.81
C TRP A 158 11.01 -19.38 11.14
N LYS A 159 9.96 -20.10 11.52
CA LYS A 159 9.53 -21.31 10.80
C LYS A 159 8.61 -20.90 9.67
N TRP A 160 8.90 -21.39 8.47
CA TRP A 160 8.16 -21.03 7.28
C TRP A 160 8.05 -22.21 6.31
N LEU A 161 7.04 -22.19 5.45
CA LEU A 161 6.77 -23.23 4.45
C LEU A 161 7.77 -23.18 3.27
N PRO A 162 8.66 -24.18 3.09
CA PRO A 162 9.70 -24.17 2.05
C PRO A 162 9.19 -23.90 0.63
N ASN A 163 8.01 -24.40 0.30
CA ASN A 163 7.34 -24.26 -0.99
C ASN A 163 6.73 -22.87 -1.24
N LYS A 164 6.78 -21.96 -0.27
CA LYS A 164 6.34 -20.56 -0.41
C LYS A 164 7.47 -19.58 -0.69
N TYR A 165 8.73 -20.04 -0.65
CA TYR A 165 9.89 -19.24 -0.99
C TYR A 165 10.22 -19.33 -2.47
N ILE A 166 10.47 -18.17 -3.10
CA ILE A 166 10.87 -18.05 -4.49
C ILE A 166 12.01 -17.04 -4.66
N ASN A 167 12.68 -17.11 -5.80
CA ASN A 167 13.70 -16.13 -6.16
C ASN A 167 13.05 -14.78 -6.50
N SER A 168 13.71 -13.67 -6.12
CA SER A 168 13.23 -12.31 -6.42
C SER A 168 13.03 -12.06 -7.94
N SER A 169 13.73 -12.79 -8.82
CA SER A 169 13.51 -12.72 -10.27
C SER A 169 12.14 -13.25 -10.73
N VAL A 170 11.58 -14.23 -10.01
CA VAL A 170 10.22 -14.73 -10.26
C VAL A 170 9.20 -13.67 -9.85
N VAL A 171 9.34 -13.11 -8.64
CA VAL A 171 8.50 -11.99 -8.16
C VAL A 171 8.54 -10.82 -9.14
N ARG A 172 9.72 -10.48 -9.68
CA ARG A 172 9.87 -9.42 -10.68
C ARG A 172 9.07 -9.70 -11.95
N SER A 173 9.01 -10.96 -12.38
CA SER A 173 8.29 -11.39 -13.57
C SER A 173 6.77 -11.35 -13.33
N ASP A 174 6.32 -11.77 -12.15
CA ASP A 174 4.92 -11.71 -11.74
C ASP A 174 4.43 -10.27 -11.61
N LEU A 175 5.25 -9.39 -11.00
CA LEU A 175 4.99 -7.95 -10.95
C LEU A 175 4.81 -7.37 -12.34
N ARG A 176 5.69 -7.72 -13.28
CA ARG A 176 5.58 -7.27 -14.67
C ARG A 176 4.28 -7.72 -15.30
N ALA A 177 3.91 -9.00 -15.16
CA ALA A 177 2.68 -9.55 -15.71
C ALA A 177 1.43 -8.89 -15.12
N LEU A 178 1.41 -8.67 -13.80
CA LEU A 178 0.33 -7.96 -13.10
C LEU A 178 0.19 -6.52 -13.61
N GLU A 179 1.30 -5.78 -13.69
CA GLU A 179 1.31 -4.39 -14.15
C GLU A 179 0.88 -4.29 -15.63
N GLU A 180 1.28 -5.24 -16.50
CA GLU A 180 0.83 -5.34 -17.89
C GLU A 180 -0.67 -5.66 -17.99
N MET A 181 -1.18 -6.63 -17.22
CA MET A 181 -2.60 -6.99 -17.18
C MET A 181 -3.46 -5.78 -16.74
N ILE A 182 -3.04 -5.08 -15.69
CA ILE A 182 -3.73 -3.88 -15.21
C ILE A 182 -3.78 -2.82 -16.33
N ARG A 183 -2.65 -2.54 -17.01
CA ARG A 183 -2.64 -1.59 -18.15
C ARG A 183 -3.58 -2.01 -19.27
N GLN A 184 -3.67 -3.30 -19.59
CA GLN A 184 -4.58 -3.80 -20.62
C GLN A 184 -6.05 -3.59 -20.23
N ASN A 185 -6.40 -3.90 -18.97
CA ASN A 185 -7.76 -3.74 -18.45
C ASN A 185 -8.25 -2.28 -18.47
N TYR A 186 -7.33 -1.32 -18.33
CA TYR A 186 -7.64 0.12 -18.33
C TYR A 186 -7.13 0.86 -19.57
N ARG A 187 -6.77 0.15 -20.66
CA ARG A 187 -6.15 0.74 -21.86
C ARG A 187 -6.94 1.91 -22.46
N ASN A 188 -8.26 1.83 -22.43
CA ASN A 188 -9.16 2.85 -22.99
C ASN A 188 -9.55 3.93 -21.98
N ASP A 189 -9.15 3.78 -20.71
CA ASP A 189 -9.36 4.77 -19.67
C ASP A 189 -8.10 5.64 -19.57
N LYS A 190 -8.09 6.75 -20.32
CA LYS A 190 -6.92 7.66 -20.39
C LYS A 190 -6.46 8.14 -19.02
N ILE A 191 -7.38 8.23 -18.07
CA ILE A 191 -7.16 8.81 -16.77
C ILE A 191 -6.53 7.79 -15.84
N VAL A 192 -7.13 6.60 -15.77
CA VAL A 192 -6.53 5.48 -15.05
C VAL A 192 -5.17 5.16 -15.67
N SER A 193 -5.07 5.07 -17.00
CA SER A 193 -3.82 4.84 -17.72
C SER A 193 -2.70 5.82 -17.33
N HIS A 194 -3.01 7.13 -17.17
CA HIS A 194 -2.04 8.12 -16.70
C HIS A 194 -1.58 7.88 -15.25
N MET A 195 -2.47 7.44 -14.37
CA MET A 195 -2.14 7.07 -12.98
C MET A 195 -1.39 5.74 -12.88
N LEU A 196 -1.52 4.87 -13.89
CA LEU A 196 -0.82 3.58 -13.96
C LEU A 196 0.61 3.69 -14.51
N VAL A 197 1.05 4.87 -14.96
CA VAL A 197 2.44 5.09 -15.42
C VAL A 197 3.43 4.86 -14.27
N GLU A 198 3.01 5.09 -13.02
CA GLU A 198 3.82 4.83 -11.82
C GLU A 198 3.96 3.33 -11.46
N LEU A 199 3.29 2.43 -12.19
CA LEU A 199 3.36 0.97 -12.00
C LEU A 199 4.46 0.35 -12.86
N GLU A 200 5.65 0.92 -12.93
CA GLU A 200 6.81 0.26 -13.54
C GLU A 200 7.75 -0.28 -12.46
N VAL A 201 7.18 -0.75 -11.35
CA VAL A 201 7.94 -1.23 -10.19
C VAL A 201 8.79 -2.44 -10.58
N TRP A 202 8.28 -3.29 -11.50
CA TRP A 202 9.03 -4.42 -12.01
C TRP A 202 10.41 -4.03 -12.59
N LYS A 203 10.59 -2.80 -13.09
CA LYS A 203 11.87 -2.38 -13.70
C LYS A 203 12.99 -2.29 -12.68
N CYS A 204 12.69 -1.86 -11.46
CA CYS A 204 13.67 -1.60 -10.42
C CYS A 204 13.65 -2.63 -9.28
N TYR A 205 12.64 -3.50 -9.20
CA TYR A 205 12.52 -4.48 -8.12
C TYR A 205 13.74 -5.44 -8.06
N PRO A 206 14.26 -5.78 -6.86
CA PRO A 206 13.85 -5.29 -5.53
C PRO A 206 14.51 -3.97 -5.08
N HIS A 207 15.40 -3.42 -5.89
CA HIS A 207 16.29 -2.29 -5.58
C HIS A 207 15.72 -0.92 -5.97
N CYS A 208 14.41 -0.71 -5.83
CA CYS A 208 13.74 0.52 -6.30
C CYS A 208 14.11 1.82 -5.59
N GLU A 209 15.04 1.81 -4.63
CA GLU A 209 15.59 3.03 -4.00
C GLU A 209 17.11 3.14 -4.06
N GLU A 210 17.75 2.28 -4.86
CA GLU A 210 19.16 2.45 -5.26
C GLU A 210 19.20 3.31 -6.53
N ASP A 211 18.81 4.59 -6.37
CA ASP A 211 19.06 5.65 -7.35
C ASP A 211 20.31 6.44 -6.94
#